data_AF-A0AA97GGZ6-F1
#
_entry.id   AF-A0AA97GGZ6-F1
#
_cell.length_a   1.000
_cell.length_b   1.000
_cell.length_c   1.000
_cell.angle_alpha   90.00
_cell.angle_beta   90.00
_cell.angle_gamma   90.00
#
_symmetry.space_group_name_H-M   'P 1'
#
loop_
_entity.id
_entity.type
_entity.pdbx_description
1 polymer ?
#
loop_
_entity_poly.entity_id
_entity_poly.type
_entity_poly.pdbx_seq_one_letter_code
_entity_poly.pdbx_strand_id
1 'polypeptide(L)'
;MKFKKRSWQSGVFFLLLMSTSAAYAGVTCRPGNSVPGSTGNAWNPLPEVYIDMNTTPGTVAPGTLLGSASSGFFSWACVFSGSKAERTIWFNNQTPTTIKNTLKNSGVRLYQDSMYSGSVEITAANTPQLEVGVWEAGPKNVLFGYTYRVVRGTGELKSFDTGVFNVGYHSDYQRKSLGDIYQARIIGKLVNYCPTPIVRMSDKVVDFKELTAENFEGGQTVRENFSLDLVPDSTCDAALEVSVAFQSNSGVINKKYIVFNNGLQAAITDRTNNQQVAFDQYYYKGSISKQQPGYFPYSIELSKKDAEAIKSGQFSNTVNVLFTYR
;
A
#
# COMPACT_ATOMS: atom_id res chain seq x y z
N MET A 1 21.28 -36.09 -100.45
CA MET A 1 20.29 -36.55 -99.45
C MET A 1 20.13 -35.45 -98.39
N LYS A 2 18.90 -34.98 -98.15
CA LYS A 2 18.54 -33.81 -97.32
C LYS A 2 18.34 -34.19 -95.83
N PHE A 3 18.29 -33.14 -94.99
CA PHE A 3 17.69 -32.99 -93.64
C PHE A 3 18.65 -33.23 -92.44
N LYS A 4 18.68 -32.42 -91.37
CA LYS A 4 18.13 -31.09 -91.02
C LYS A 4 18.80 -30.63 -89.70
N LYS A 5 18.97 -29.31 -89.52
CA LYS A 5 19.33 -28.62 -88.25
C LYS A 5 18.14 -28.54 -87.27
N ARG A 6 18.48 -28.32 -85.98
CA ARG A 6 17.73 -27.74 -84.82
C ARG A 6 17.62 -28.75 -83.66
N SER A 7 17.70 -28.37 -82.38
CA SER A 7 17.98 -27.11 -81.68
C SER A 7 18.16 -27.40 -80.18
N TRP A 8 18.94 -26.55 -79.50
CA TRP A 8 18.93 -26.26 -78.07
C TRP A 8 17.70 -26.67 -77.26
N GLN A 9 17.94 -27.32 -76.10
CA GLN A 9 17.34 -26.91 -74.83
C GLN A 9 18.38 -27.06 -73.72
N SER A 10 18.71 -25.93 -73.11
CA SER A 10 19.54 -25.77 -71.93
C SER A 10 18.87 -26.39 -70.71
N GLY A 11 19.52 -27.38 -70.08
CA GLY A 11 19.16 -27.89 -68.77
C GLY A 11 20.26 -27.52 -67.78
N VAL A 12 20.18 -26.31 -67.21
CA VAL A 12 21.05 -25.88 -66.12
C VAL A 12 20.59 -26.59 -64.84
N PHE A 13 21.24 -27.68 -64.47
CA PHE A 13 21.08 -28.33 -63.17
C PHE A 13 21.94 -27.57 -62.14
N PHE A 14 21.45 -26.42 -61.67
CA PHE A 14 21.94 -25.77 -60.46
C PHE A 14 21.17 -26.34 -59.27
N LEU A 15 21.73 -27.38 -58.64
CA LEU A 15 21.33 -27.80 -57.30
C LEU A 15 21.83 -26.75 -56.30
N LEU A 16 21.08 -25.67 -56.13
CA LEU A 16 21.15 -24.86 -54.91
C LEU A 16 20.55 -25.70 -53.78
N LEU A 17 21.42 -26.29 -52.97
CA LEU A 17 21.10 -26.68 -51.60
C LEU A 17 20.76 -25.42 -50.81
N MET A 18 19.52 -24.96 -50.93
CA MET A 18 18.90 -24.05 -49.98
C MET A 18 18.81 -24.81 -48.66
N SER A 19 19.79 -24.60 -47.77
CA SER A 19 19.64 -24.91 -46.36
C SER A 19 18.48 -24.07 -45.84
N THR A 20 17.27 -24.63 -45.82
CA THR A 20 16.14 -24.09 -45.08
C THR A 20 16.46 -24.26 -43.60
N SER A 21 17.25 -23.36 -43.03
CA SER A 21 17.18 -23.10 -41.60
C SER A 21 15.73 -22.72 -41.33
N ALA A 22 14.96 -23.62 -40.72
CA ALA A 22 13.60 -23.31 -40.30
C ALA A 22 13.63 -21.98 -39.54
N ALA A 23 12.86 -21.00 -40.01
CA ALA A 23 12.81 -19.70 -39.36
C ALA A 23 12.36 -19.91 -37.91
N TYR A 24 13.18 -19.50 -36.95
CA TYR A 24 12.90 -19.67 -35.53
C TYR A 24 11.56 -18.99 -35.17
N ALA A 25 10.61 -19.80 -34.71
CA ALA A 25 9.40 -19.35 -34.04
C ALA A 25 9.74 -19.17 -32.56
N GLY A 26 9.45 -18.00 -31.97
CA GLY A 26 9.78 -17.71 -30.59
C GLY A 26 10.01 -16.23 -30.33
N VAL A 27 10.80 -15.94 -29.29
CA VAL A 27 11.10 -14.57 -28.87
C VAL A 27 12.60 -14.35 -28.96
N THR A 28 13.01 -13.27 -29.62
CA THR A 28 14.40 -12.79 -29.57
C THR A 28 14.40 -11.36 -29.06
N CYS A 29 15.06 -11.12 -27.92
CA CYS A 29 15.11 -9.81 -27.27
C CYS A 29 16.53 -9.28 -27.18
N ARG A 30 16.64 -7.95 -27.12
CA ARG A 30 17.86 -7.22 -26.77
C ARG A 30 17.52 -6.07 -25.84
N PRO A 31 18.45 -5.59 -24.99
CA PRO A 31 18.22 -4.40 -24.19
C PRO A 31 17.88 -3.20 -25.09
N GLY A 32 16.89 -2.38 -24.70
CA GLY A 32 16.34 -1.30 -25.53
C GLY A 32 17.36 -0.24 -25.99
N ASN A 33 18.57 -0.24 -25.43
CA ASN A 33 19.65 0.70 -25.74
C ASN A 33 20.65 0.16 -26.79
N SER A 34 20.37 -1.00 -27.42
CA SER A 34 21.31 -1.66 -28.35
C SER A 34 21.02 -1.35 -29.83
N VAL A 35 22.08 -1.06 -30.61
CA VAL A 35 22.01 -0.77 -32.05
C VAL A 35 21.81 -2.07 -32.86
N PRO A 36 20.98 -2.08 -33.93
CA PRO A 36 20.84 -3.24 -34.81
C PRO A 36 22.19 -3.64 -35.44
N GLY A 37 22.66 -4.85 -35.11
CA GLY A 37 23.91 -5.42 -35.66
C GLY A 37 25.03 -5.61 -34.62
N SER A 38 24.88 -5.09 -33.40
CA SER A 38 25.79 -5.44 -32.30
C SER A 38 25.37 -6.74 -31.61
N THR A 39 26.34 -7.59 -31.27
CA THR A 39 26.19 -8.63 -30.23
C THR A 39 26.13 -7.90 -28.89
N GLY A 40 24.92 -7.52 -28.48
CA GLY A 40 24.66 -6.55 -27.42
C GLY A 40 25.22 -6.92 -26.05
N ASN A 41 25.65 -5.90 -25.32
CA ASN A 41 26.17 -5.96 -23.95
C ASN A 41 25.21 -6.68 -22.97
N ALA A 42 25.81 -7.30 -21.96
CA ALA A 42 25.15 -7.93 -20.84
C ALA A 42 24.15 -6.96 -20.15
N TRP A 43 22.94 -7.44 -19.88
CA TRP A 43 21.90 -6.71 -19.17
C TRP A 43 21.72 -7.33 -17.79
N ASN A 44 22.26 -6.64 -16.78
CA ASN A 44 22.20 -7.07 -15.38
C ASN A 44 21.53 -5.98 -14.53
N PRO A 45 20.19 -5.86 -14.53
CA PRO A 45 19.51 -4.99 -13.59
C PRO A 45 19.71 -5.55 -12.18
N LEU A 46 20.05 -4.67 -11.25
CA LEU A 46 20.27 -5.00 -9.84
C LEU A 46 19.41 -4.09 -8.97
N PRO A 47 18.06 -4.17 -9.07
CA PRO A 47 17.20 -3.31 -8.29
C PRO A 47 17.39 -3.56 -6.80
N GLU A 48 17.47 -2.47 -6.05
CA GLU A 48 17.25 -2.46 -4.61
C GLU A 48 15.77 -2.16 -4.35
N VAL A 49 15.09 -3.08 -3.66
CA VAL A 49 13.66 -3.02 -3.38
C VAL A 49 13.45 -2.89 -1.88
N TYR A 50 12.91 -1.75 -1.46
CA TYR A 50 12.60 -1.45 -0.06
C TYR A 50 11.11 -1.66 0.21
N ILE A 51 10.77 -2.47 1.20
CA ILE A 51 9.40 -2.80 1.56
C ILE A 51 9.21 -2.55 3.06
N ASP A 52 8.36 -1.58 3.40
CA ASP A 52 7.86 -1.43 4.77
C ASP A 52 6.81 -2.51 5.03
N MET A 53 7.08 -3.36 6.00
CA MET A 53 6.19 -4.41 6.50
C MET A 53 5.38 -3.85 7.65
N ASN A 54 4.22 -3.31 7.30
CA ASN A 54 3.36 -2.59 8.22
C ASN A 54 2.54 -3.58 9.05
N THR A 55 2.68 -3.47 10.37
CA THR A 55 1.99 -4.33 11.34
C THR A 55 1.44 -3.51 12.49
N THR A 56 0.42 -4.04 13.15
CA THR A 56 0.05 -3.61 14.50
C THR A 56 0.60 -4.62 15.49
N PRO A 57 1.04 -4.20 16.69
CA PRO A 57 1.35 -5.09 17.80
C PRO A 57 0.28 -6.16 18.02
N GLY A 58 0.72 -7.35 18.41
CA GLY A 58 -0.13 -8.54 18.51
C GLY A 58 0.19 -9.58 17.44
N THR A 59 -0.61 -10.64 17.38
CA THR A 59 -0.39 -11.76 16.46
C THR A 59 -0.90 -11.40 15.06
N VAL A 60 0.02 -11.18 14.11
CA VAL A 60 -0.32 -11.05 12.69
C VAL A 60 -0.54 -12.44 12.09
N ALA A 61 -1.75 -12.68 11.56
CA ALA A 61 -2.14 -13.97 11.02
C ALA A 61 -1.32 -14.36 9.76
N PRO A 62 -0.92 -15.64 9.62
CA PRO A 62 -0.34 -16.14 8.38
C PRO A 62 -1.23 -15.86 7.17
N GLY A 63 -0.63 -15.42 6.06
CA GLY A 63 -1.35 -15.03 4.84
C GLY A 63 -1.68 -13.53 4.72
N THR A 64 -1.52 -12.74 5.79
CA THR A 64 -1.68 -11.28 5.73
C THR A 64 -0.61 -10.63 4.85
N LEU A 65 -1.01 -9.75 3.92
CA LEU A 65 -0.07 -8.91 3.17
C LEU A 65 0.56 -7.89 4.12
N LEU A 66 1.89 -7.88 4.21
CA LEU A 66 2.64 -6.96 5.07
C LEU A 66 3.09 -5.71 4.32
N GLY A 67 3.39 -5.84 3.03
CA GLY A 67 3.85 -4.73 2.19
C GLY A 67 4.20 -5.17 0.78
N SER A 68 4.42 -4.20 -0.09
CA SER A 68 4.83 -4.45 -1.48
C SER A 68 5.61 -3.29 -2.07
N ALA A 69 6.55 -3.57 -2.98
CA ALA A 69 7.24 -2.54 -3.75
C ALA A 69 7.61 -3.04 -5.15
N SER A 70 7.73 -2.10 -6.08
CA SER A 70 8.14 -2.37 -7.45
C SER A 70 9.67 -2.35 -7.57
N SER A 71 10.20 -3.22 -8.42
CA SER A 71 11.59 -3.21 -8.90
C SER A 71 11.86 -2.13 -9.96
N GLY A 72 10.85 -1.34 -10.33
CA GLY A 72 10.89 -0.45 -11.48
C GLY A 72 10.55 -1.18 -12.77
N PHE A 73 10.91 -0.56 -13.90
CA PHE A 73 10.61 -1.07 -15.23
C PHE A 73 11.87 -1.32 -16.05
N PHE A 74 11.78 -2.33 -16.90
CA PHE A 74 12.81 -2.83 -17.79
C PHE A 74 12.30 -2.72 -19.22
N SER A 75 13.10 -2.17 -20.13
CA SER A 75 12.72 -2.02 -21.53
C SER A 75 13.62 -2.83 -22.46
N TRP A 76 13.00 -3.69 -23.27
CA TRP A 76 13.66 -4.53 -24.27
C TRP A 76 13.08 -4.30 -25.66
N ALA A 77 13.95 -4.37 -26.67
CA ALA A 77 13.55 -4.47 -28.07
C ALA A 77 13.47 -5.96 -28.44
N CYS A 78 12.29 -6.45 -28.77
CA CYS A 78 12.03 -7.86 -29.03
C CYS A 78 11.38 -8.08 -30.39
N VAL A 79 11.66 -9.23 -31.01
CA VAL A 79 10.96 -9.72 -32.20
C VAL A 79 10.21 -10.99 -31.80
N PHE A 80 8.89 -10.98 -32.02
CA PHE A 80 8.00 -12.07 -31.68
C PHE A 80 7.54 -12.81 -32.96
N SER A 81 7.70 -14.12 -33.01
CA SER A 81 7.28 -14.97 -34.13
C SER A 81 6.55 -16.22 -33.65
N GLY A 82 5.76 -16.85 -34.54
CA GLY A 82 4.99 -18.06 -34.20
C GLY A 82 3.64 -17.78 -33.54
N SER A 83 3.08 -18.81 -32.90
CA SER A 83 1.79 -18.80 -32.19
C SER A 83 1.85 -18.04 -30.86
N LYS A 84 0.69 -17.82 -30.22
CA LYS A 84 0.61 -17.10 -28.93
C LYS A 84 1.52 -17.73 -27.86
N ALA A 85 1.51 -19.05 -27.72
CA ALA A 85 2.33 -19.76 -26.74
C ALA A 85 3.83 -19.59 -27.01
N GLU A 86 4.21 -19.54 -28.28
CA GLU A 86 5.62 -19.37 -28.69
C GLU A 86 6.14 -17.94 -28.47
N ARG A 87 5.22 -16.96 -28.45
CA ARG A 87 5.51 -15.54 -28.20
C ARG A 87 5.50 -15.15 -26.72
N THR A 88 5.24 -16.10 -25.81
CA THR A 88 5.21 -15.82 -24.37
C THR A 88 6.63 -15.75 -23.79
N ILE A 89 6.89 -14.71 -23.00
CA ILE A 89 8.10 -14.61 -22.17
C ILE A 89 7.79 -15.18 -20.79
N TRP A 90 8.67 -16.07 -20.33
CA TRP A 90 8.64 -16.68 -19.01
C TRP A 90 9.79 -16.18 -18.17
N PHE A 91 9.62 -16.16 -16.85
CA PHE A 91 10.68 -15.94 -15.89
C PHE A 91 10.89 -17.20 -15.05
N ASN A 92 12.12 -17.68 -15.07
CA ASN A 92 12.56 -18.90 -14.42
C ASN A 92 13.22 -18.53 -13.09
N ASN A 93 12.54 -18.79 -11.98
CA ASN A 93 13.10 -18.49 -10.67
C ASN A 93 14.26 -19.45 -10.34
N GLN A 94 15.39 -18.88 -9.92
CA GLN A 94 16.59 -19.58 -9.46
C GLN A 94 17.02 -19.09 -8.07
N THR A 95 16.07 -18.63 -7.25
CA THR A 95 16.37 -18.09 -5.94
C THR A 95 17.02 -19.16 -5.06
N PRO A 96 18.24 -18.91 -4.52
CA PRO A 96 18.95 -19.90 -3.72
C PRO A 96 18.18 -20.32 -2.46
N THR A 97 18.31 -21.59 -2.08
CA THR A 97 17.71 -22.12 -0.85
C THR A 97 18.11 -21.32 0.40
N THR A 98 19.32 -20.78 0.44
CA THR A 98 19.80 -19.91 1.54
C THR A 98 18.92 -18.68 1.68
N ILE A 99 18.62 -17.99 0.59
CA ILE A 99 17.74 -16.81 0.58
C ILE A 99 16.31 -17.17 0.96
N LYS A 100 15.79 -18.30 0.43
CA LYS A 100 14.45 -18.80 0.82
C LYS A 100 14.38 -19.05 2.32
N ASN A 101 15.44 -19.61 2.91
CA ASN A 101 15.52 -19.86 4.36
C ASN A 101 15.63 -18.57 5.16
N THR A 102 16.43 -17.59 4.74
CA THR A 102 16.49 -16.26 5.38
C THR A 102 15.11 -15.62 5.49
N LEU A 103 14.34 -15.62 4.39
CA LEU A 103 12.99 -15.08 4.35
C LEU A 103 12.03 -15.85 5.26
N LYS A 104 12.06 -17.20 5.20
CA LYS A 104 11.23 -18.05 6.08
C LYS A 104 11.55 -17.85 7.56
N ASN A 105 12.83 -17.76 7.91
CA ASN A 105 13.29 -17.52 9.29
C ASN A 105 12.93 -16.13 9.81
N SER A 106 12.71 -15.18 8.89
CA SER A 106 12.17 -13.85 9.20
C SER A 106 10.65 -13.83 9.30
N GLY A 107 10.01 -14.99 9.20
CA GLY A 107 8.58 -15.16 9.36
C GLY A 107 7.76 -14.70 8.15
N VAL A 108 8.35 -14.69 6.95
CA VAL A 108 7.71 -14.17 5.74
C VAL A 108 7.71 -15.14 4.56
N ARG A 109 6.77 -14.92 3.65
CA ARG A 109 6.70 -15.50 2.31
C ARG A 109 6.86 -14.37 1.32
N LEU A 110 7.75 -14.54 0.34
CA LEU A 110 8.00 -13.53 -0.68
C LEU A 110 7.37 -13.96 -2.00
N TYR A 111 6.60 -13.07 -2.60
CA TYR A 111 5.99 -13.26 -3.91
C TYR A 111 6.61 -12.31 -4.92
N GLN A 112 6.71 -12.78 -6.16
CA GLN A 112 7.08 -11.99 -7.33
C GLN A 112 5.88 -11.97 -8.26
N ASP A 113 5.35 -10.78 -8.50
CA ASP A 113 4.29 -10.53 -9.46
C ASP A 113 4.90 -9.90 -10.70
N SER A 114 4.54 -10.43 -11.87
CA SER A 114 4.78 -9.76 -13.14
C SER A 114 3.84 -8.57 -13.30
N MET A 115 4.24 -7.60 -14.11
CA MET A 115 3.39 -6.46 -14.48
C MET A 115 2.08 -6.87 -15.17
N TYR A 116 2.04 -8.01 -15.87
CA TYR A 116 0.96 -8.30 -16.82
C TYR A 116 -0.03 -9.40 -16.42
N SER A 117 0.36 -10.46 -15.70
CA SER A 117 -0.62 -11.51 -15.37
C SER A 117 -0.19 -12.52 -14.30
N GLY A 118 1.10 -12.87 -14.22
CA GLY A 118 1.58 -13.94 -13.34
C GLY A 118 1.97 -13.48 -11.93
N SER A 119 1.84 -14.39 -10.96
CA SER A 119 2.36 -14.28 -9.60
C SER A 119 2.94 -15.63 -9.16
N VAL A 120 4.12 -15.63 -8.56
CA VAL A 120 4.75 -16.84 -7.99
C VAL A 120 5.31 -16.59 -6.61
N GLU A 121 5.27 -17.60 -5.75
CA GLU A 121 5.94 -17.55 -4.44
C GLU A 121 7.42 -17.94 -4.59
N ILE A 122 8.31 -16.99 -4.35
CA ILE A 122 9.77 -17.20 -4.39
C ILE A 122 10.22 -18.11 -3.25
N THR A 123 9.62 -17.97 -2.07
CA THR A 123 9.96 -18.77 -0.88
C THR A 123 9.47 -20.21 -0.94
N ALA A 124 8.60 -20.58 -1.89
CA ALA A 124 8.14 -21.95 -2.06
C ALA A 124 9.32 -22.89 -2.37
N ALA A 125 9.21 -24.17 -1.97
CA ALA A 125 10.24 -25.16 -2.25
C ALA A 125 10.51 -25.27 -3.77
N ASN A 126 9.43 -25.42 -4.53
CA ASN A 126 9.43 -25.45 -5.99
C ASN A 126 8.66 -24.22 -6.50
N THR A 127 9.40 -23.24 -7.00
CA THR A 127 8.80 -22.03 -7.58
C THR A 127 8.53 -22.29 -9.06
N PRO A 128 7.27 -22.24 -9.54
CA PRO A 128 6.96 -22.44 -10.95
C PRO A 128 7.51 -21.29 -11.80
N GLN A 129 7.54 -21.49 -13.11
CA GLN A 129 7.82 -20.40 -14.05
C GLN A 129 6.73 -19.34 -13.93
N LEU A 130 7.14 -18.08 -13.96
CA LEU A 130 6.27 -16.93 -13.93
C LEU A 130 6.03 -16.47 -15.37
N GLU A 131 4.77 -16.39 -15.81
CA GLU A 131 4.45 -15.71 -17.07
C GLU A 131 4.76 -14.22 -16.92
N VAL A 132 5.66 -13.70 -17.75
CA VAL A 132 5.99 -12.26 -17.76
C VAL A 132 5.02 -11.51 -18.65
N GLY A 133 4.69 -12.08 -19.81
CA GLY A 133 3.73 -11.50 -20.74
C GLY A 133 3.80 -12.12 -22.14
N VAL A 134 2.87 -11.70 -23.00
CA VAL A 134 2.75 -12.14 -24.39
C VAL A 134 2.44 -10.95 -25.28
N TRP A 135 3.03 -10.92 -26.47
CA TRP A 135 2.86 -9.83 -27.44
C TRP A 135 2.44 -10.35 -28.80
N GLU A 136 1.88 -9.45 -29.61
CA GLU A 136 1.60 -9.71 -31.02
C GLU A 136 2.89 -9.92 -31.82
N ALA A 137 2.77 -10.70 -32.89
CA ALA A 137 3.90 -10.99 -33.77
C ALA A 137 4.50 -9.71 -34.38
N GLY A 138 5.80 -9.76 -34.66
CA GLY A 138 6.59 -8.66 -35.21
C GLY A 138 7.51 -7.97 -34.18
N PRO A 139 8.20 -6.90 -34.59
CA PRO A 139 9.09 -6.14 -33.73
C PRO A 139 8.31 -5.26 -32.75
N LYS A 140 8.69 -5.28 -31.46
CA LYS A 140 8.09 -4.49 -30.39
C LYS A 140 9.15 -4.00 -29.42
N ASN A 141 8.96 -2.78 -28.89
CA ASN A 141 9.61 -2.38 -27.64
C ASN A 141 8.68 -2.77 -26.51
N VAL A 142 9.14 -3.65 -25.64
CA VAL A 142 8.38 -4.15 -24.49
C VAL A 142 8.93 -3.52 -23.23
N LEU A 143 8.01 -3.15 -22.34
CA LEU A 143 8.31 -2.74 -20.98
C LEU A 143 7.81 -3.85 -20.07
N PHE A 144 8.54 -4.24 -19.05
CA PHE A 144 8.01 -5.13 -18.00
C PHE A 144 8.74 -4.83 -16.69
N GLY A 145 8.21 -5.32 -15.58
CA GLY A 145 8.78 -5.12 -14.26
C GLY A 145 8.20 -6.12 -13.28
N TYR A 146 8.77 -6.15 -12.08
CA TYR A 146 8.27 -6.98 -10.99
C TYR A 146 7.80 -6.14 -9.82
N THR A 147 6.70 -6.58 -9.23
CA THR A 147 6.31 -6.17 -7.88
C THR A 147 6.61 -7.31 -6.93
N TYR A 148 7.26 -7.00 -5.83
CA TYR A 148 7.48 -7.94 -4.74
C TYR A 148 6.46 -7.70 -3.66
N ARG A 149 5.79 -8.77 -3.20
CA ARG A 149 4.89 -8.73 -2.05
C ARG A 149 5.46 -9.57 -0.94
N VAL A 150 5.48 -9.01 0.26
CA VAL A 150 5.83 -9.74 1.48
C VAL A 150 4.54 -10.12 2.18
N VAL A 151 4.32 -11.42 2.35
CA VAL A 151 3.15 -12.00 3.00
C VAL A 151 3.61 -12.65 4.29
N ARG A 152 2.81 -12.52 5.35
CA ARG A 152 3.07 -13.15 6.64
C ARG A 152 3.16 -14.68 6.50
N GLY A 153 4.31 -15.23 6.90
CA GLY A 153 4.57 -16.66 7.01
C GLY A 153 4.33 -17.19 8.43
N THR A 154 5.01 -18.28 8.77
CA THR A 154 5.01 -18.88 10.12
C THR A 154 6.27 -18.46 10.89
N GLY A 155 6.26 -18.57 12.22
CA GLY A 155 7.41 -18.21 13.07
C GLY A 155 7.45 -16.72 13.45
N GLU A 156 8.51 -16.27 14.10
CA GLU A 156 8.67 -14.88 14.54
C GLU A 156 8.83 -13.93 13.34
N LEU A 157 8.11 -12.79 13.34
CA LEU A 157 8.19 -11.81 12.27
C LEU A 157 9.34 -10.83 12.54
N LYS A 158 10.26 -10.68 11.59
CA LYS A 158 11.45 -9.83 11.71
C LYS A 158 11.71 -9.06 10.42
N SER A 159 12.39 -7.92 10.56
CA SER A 159 13.05 -7.27 9.41
C SER A 159 14.07 -8.21 8.77
N PHE A 160 14.28 -8.07 7.47
CA PHE A 160 15.25 -8.87 6.72
C PHE A 160 15.94 -8.04 5.63
N ASP A 161 17.14 -8.47 5.27
CA ASP A 161 17.86 -8.03 4.07
C ASP A 161 18.39 -9.29 3.39
N THR A 162 18.07 -9.44 2.11
CA THR A 162 18.50 -10.60 1.31
C THR A 162 19.95 -10.47 0.82
N GLY A 163 20.56 -9.28 0.91
CA GLY A 163 21.73 -8.95 0.12
C GLY A 163 21.41 -9.00 -1.38
N VAL A 164 22.42 -8.84 -2.24
CA VAL A 164 22.23 -9.09 -3.67
C VAL A 164 22.18 -10.59 -3.91
N PHE A 165 21.12 -11.09 -4.56
CA PHE A 165 20.97 -12.50 -4.88
C PHE A 165 20.38 -12.74 -6.26
N ASN A 166 20.72 -13.88 -6.86
CA ASN A 166 20.14 -14.33 -8.13
C ASN A 166 18.67 -14.66 -7.93
N VAL A 167 17.78 -13.94 -8.61
CA VAL A 167 16.34 -14.23 -8.55
C VAL A 167 15.97 -15.21 -9.65
N GLY A 168 16.52 -15.06 -10.86
CA GLY A 168 16.18 -15.91 -12.01
C GLY A 168 16.64 -15.35 -13.36
N TYR A 169 16.05 -15.85 -14.44
CA TYR A 169 16.32 -15.38 -15.81
C TYR A 169 15.07 -15.49 -16.68
N HIS A 170 15.01 -14.71 -17.75
CA HIS A 170 13.89 -14.74 -18.69
C HIS A 170 14.14 -15.77 -19.78
N SER A 171 13.10 -16.42 -20.27
CA SER A 171 13.19 -17.31 -21.41
C SER A 171 11.99 -17.22 -22.33
N ASP A 172 12.13 -17.72 -23.55
CA ASP A 172 11.01 -18.04 -24.41
C ASP A 172 10.36 -19.39 -24.02
N TYR A 173 9.41 -19.86 -24.84
CA TYR A 173 8.75 -21.16 -24.67
C TYR A 173 9.68 -22.37 -24.82
N GLN A 174 10.80 -22.24 -25.54
CA GLN A 174 11.82 -23.29 -25.70
C GLN A 174 12.86 -23.26 -24.58
N ARG A 175 12.69 -22.42 -23.55
CA ARG A 175 13.64 -22.19 -22.45
C ARG A 175 14.98 -21.58 -22.89
N LYS A 176 15.03 -20.98 -24.09
CA LYS A 176 16.17 -20.20 -24.54
C LYS A 176 16.22 -18.92 -23.70
N SER A 177 17.37 -18.68 -23.04
CA SER A 177 17.56 -17.49 -22.21
C SER A 177 17.45 -16.21 -23.04
N LEU A 178 16.76 -15.23 -22.49
CA LEU A 178 16.62 -13.87 -23.01
C LEU A 178 17.40 -12.95 -22.08
N GLY A 179 18.67 -12.69 -22.40
CA GLY A 179 19.57 -11.88 -21.55
C GLY A 179 20.24 -12.67 -20.42
N ASP A 180 20.77 -11.92 -19.45
CA ASP A 180 21.50 -12.47 -18.30
C ASP A 180 20.60 -12.77 -17.10
N ILE A 181 21.22 -13.30 -16.04
CA ILE A 181 20.60 -13.52 -14.74
C ILE A 181 20.15 -12.18 -14.17
N TYR A 182 18.87 -12.11 -13.80
CA TYR A 182 18.28 -11.04 -13.04
C TYR A 182 18.57 -11.26 -11.55
N GLN A 183 19.31 -10.32 -10.94
CA GLN A 183 19.59 -10.32 -9.51
C GLN A 183 18.87 -9.14 -8.84
N ALA A 184 18.60 -9.22 -7.55
CA ALA A 184 17.98 -8.14 -6.79
C ALA A 184 18.50 -8.13 -5.36
N ARG A 185 18.32 -7.00 -4.67
CA ARG A 185 18.38 -6.91 -3.22
C ARG A 185 17.04 -6.46 -2.69
N ILE A 186 16.43 -7.26 -1.83
CA ILE A 186 15.12 -6.99 -1.24
C ILE A 186 15.29 -6.82 0.27
N ILE A 187 14.83 -5.68 0.77
CA ILE A 187 14.92 -5.27 2.17
C ILE A 187 13.50 -5.10 2.70
N GLY A 188 13.14 -5.93 3.69
CA GLY A 188 11.88 -5.82 4.41
C GLY A 188 12.12 -5.19 5.77
N LYS A 189 11.56 -4.00 6.03
CA LYS A 189 11.64 -3.34 7.33
C LYS A 189 10.34 -3.54 8.10
N LEU A 190 10.40 -4.18 9.27
CA LEU A 190 9.25 -4.31 10.15
C LEU A 190 8.91 -2.94 10.76
N VAL A 191 7.67 -2.48 10.56
CA VAL A 191 7.13 -1.24 11.09
C VAL A 191 5.91 -1.56 11.94
N ASN A 192 6.04 -1.45 13.26
CA ASN A 192 4.95 -1.69 14.21
C ASN A 192 4.24 -0.38 14.54
N TYR A 193 3.03 -0.19 14.02
CA TYR A 193 2.15 0.92 14.38
C TYR A 193 1.40 0.62 15.65
N CYS A 194 1.39 1.56 16.59
CA CYS A 194 0.54 1.42 17.76
C CYS A 194 -0.94 1.29 17.37
N PRO A 195 -1.71 0.39 18.00
CA PRO A 195 -3.14 0.34 17.84
C PRO A 195 -3.79 1.66 18.28
N THR A 196 -4.94 1.98 17.70
CA THR A 196 -5.72 3.17 18.10
C THR A 196 -6.05 3.09 19.58
N PRO A 197 -5.72 4.12 20.38
CA PRO A 197 -6.08 4.19 21.79
C PRO A 197 -7.58 4.03 22.03
N ILE A 198 -7.93 3.41 23.16
CA ILE A 198 -9.31 3.30 23.61
C ILE A 198 -9.74 4.65 24.17
N VAL A 199 -10.79 5.23 23.60
CA VAL A 199 -11.42 6.45 24.12
C VAL A 199 -12.46 6.09 25.16
N ARG A 200 -12.37 6.66 26.35
CA ARG A 200 -13.39 6.62 27.40
C ARG A 200 -13.86 8.03 27.68
N MET A 201 -15.14 8.20 27.97
CA MET A 201 -15.70 9.46 28.44
C MET A 201 -16.25 9.20 29.84
N SER A 202 -16.03 10.12 30.78
CA SER A 202 -16.50 9.98 32.17
C SER A 202 -17.99 9.63 32.23
N ASP A 203 -18.79 10.24 31.35
CA ASP A 203 -20.18 9.90 31.07
C ASP A 203 -20.46 10.10 29.57
N LYS A 204 -21.06 9.13 28.88
CA LYS A 204 -21.37 9.26 27.43
C LYS A 204 -22.39 10.36 27.12
N VAL A 205 -23.05 10.89 28.15
CA VAL A 205 -24.06 11.93 28.07
C VAL A 205 -23.73 12.97 29.13
N VAL A 206 -23.71 14.24 28.74
CA VAL A 206 -23.72 15.34 29.71
C VAL A 206 -25.17 15.71 29.99
N ASP A 207 -25.64 15.42 31.21
CA ASP A 207 -27.01 15.67 31.62
C ASP A 207 -27.08 16.90 32.52
N PHE A 208 -27.72 17.96 32.02
CA PHE A 208 -27.99 19.19 32.76
C PHE A 208 -29.18 19.07 33.72
N LYS A 209 -29.84 17.90 33.76
CA LYS A 209 -31.03 17.62 34.56
C LYS A 209 -32.19 18.56 34.22
N GLU A 210 -33.16 18.66 35.12
CA GLU A 210 -34.27 19.58 34.99
C GLU A 210 -33.81 21.02 35.28
N LEU A 211 -34.22 21.94 34.40
CA LEU A 211 -33.84 23.35 34.43
C LEU A 211 -35.08 24.23 34.29
N THR A 212 -35.05 25.40 34.93
CA THR A 212 -36.08 26.44 34.80
C THR A 212 -35.50 27.68 34.12
N ALA A 213 -36.37 28.54 33.58
CA ALA A 213 -35.93 29.78 32.94
C ALA A 213 -35.17 30.71 33.91
N GLU A 214 -35.50 30.65 35.20
CA GLU A 214 -34.87 31.40 36.29
C GLU A 214 -33.35 31.11 36.39
N ASN A 215 -32.91 29.90 36.01
CA ASN A 215 -31.48 29.54 36.01
C ASN A 215 -30.62 30.37 35.03
N PHE A 216 -31.26 31.14 34.14
CA PHE A 216 -30.59 31.91 33.09
C PHE A 216 -30.91 33.42 33.15
N GLU A 217 -31.58 33.87 34.21
CA GLU A 217 -31.85 35.29 34.42
C GLU A 217 -30.57 36.05 34.80
N GLY A 218 -30.52 37.35 34.47
CA GLY A 218 -29.36 38.19 34.78
C GLY A 218 -28.04 37.76 34.11
N GLY A 219 -28.09 36.93 33.06
CA GLY A 219 -26.91 36.42 32.36
C GLY A 219 -26.27 35.20 33.02
N GLN A 220 -26.97 34.52 33.92
CA GLN A 220 -26.49 33.29 34.55
C GLN A 220 -26.39 32.13 33.54
N THR A 221 -25.50 31.18 33.87
CA THR A 221 -25.19 30.01 33.06
C THR A 221 -25.17 28.76 33.92
N VAL A 222 -25.51 27.61 33.34
CA VAL A 222 -25.41 26.31 34.01
C VAL A 222 -24.26 25.54 33.40
N ARG A 223 -23.39 24.95 34.23
CA ARG A 223 -22.17 24.29 33.79
C ARG A 223 -22.11 22.85 34.27
N GLU A 224 -21.75 21.95 33.36
CA GLU A 224 -21.46 20.55 33.65
C GLU A 224 -20.03 20.19 33.20
N ASN A 225 -19.43 19.24 33.89
CA ASN A 225 -18.05 18.79 33.62
C ASN A 225 -18.05 17.41 32.98
N PHE A 226 -17.11 17.17 32.08
CA PHE A 226 -16.84 15.83 31.54
C PHE A 226 -15.35 15.66 31.27
N SER A 227 -14.87 14.43 31.16
CA SER A 227 -13.53 14.15 30.66
C SER A 227 -13.55 13.21 29.46
N LEU A 228 -12.50 13.34 28.64
CA LEU A 228 -12.16 12.39 27.61
C LEU A 228 -10.83 11.77 27.98
N ASP A 229 -10.84 10.47 28.23
CA ASP A 229 -9.70 9.71 28.67
C ASP A 229 -9.23 8.82 27.51
N LEU A 230 -7.94 8.83 27.22
CA LEU A 230 -7.33 8.00 26.19
C LEU A 230 -6.41 7.00 26.85
N VAL A 231 -6.69 5.72 26.61
CA VAL A 231 -5.87 4.61 27.10
C VAL A 231 -5.16 3.99 25.90
N PRO A 232 -3.86 4.24 25.71
CA PRO A 232 -3.06 3.52 24.72
C PRO A 232 -3.14 2.02 24.94
N ASP A 233 -3.05 1.26 23.86
CA ASP A 233 -2.98 -0.19 23.96
C ASP A 233 -1.73 -0.60 24.75
N SER A 234 -1.84 -1.66 25.58
CA SER A 234 -0.74 -2.11 26.44
C SER A 234 0.48 -2.60 25.64
N THR A 235 0.28 -2.92 24.36
CA THR A 235 1.31 -3.37 23.43
C THR A 235 1.98 -2.22 22.65
N CYS A 236 1.53 -0.97 22.84
CA CYS A 236 2.15 0.21 22.27
C CYS A 236 3.27 0.74 23.18
N ASP A 237 4.53 0.55 22.75
CA ASP A 237 5.70 1.09 23.45
C ASP A 237 6.03 2.53 23.03
N ALA A 238 5.50 3.00 21.91
CA ALA A 238 5.71 4.37 21.45
C ALA A 238 4.82 5.36 22.20
N ALA A 239 5.33 6.57 22.37
CA ALA A 239 4.53 7.73 22.73
C ALA A 239 3.68 8.16 21.52
N LEU A 240 2.40 8.43 21.74
CA LEU A 240 1.47 8.90 20.71
C LEU A 240 1.18 10.38 20.91
N GLU A 241 1.47 11.19 19.90
CA GLU A 241 1.07 12.60 19.91
C GLU A 241 -0.43 12.72 19.60
N VAL A 242 -1.16 13.42 20.46
CA VAL A 242 -2.63 13.51 20.40
C VAL A 242 -3.07 14.90 20.00
N SER A 243 -4.01 14.98 19.08
CA SER A 243 -4.82 16.18 18.85
C SER A 243 -6.31 15.87 18.92
N VAL A 244 -7.10 16.81 19.40
CA VAL A 244 -8.56 16.68 19.59
C VAL A 244 -9.29 17.78 18.84
N ALA A 245 -10.38 17.43 18.15
CA ALA A 245 -11.31 18.37 17.54
C ALA A 245 -12.76 18.02 17.89
N PHE A 246 -13.60 19.04 18.04
CA PHE A 246 -15.04 18.87 18.28
C PHE A 246 -15.81 19.27 17.02
N GLN A 247 -16.79 18.46 16.63
CA GLN A 247 -17.62 18.67 15.45
C GLN A 247 -19.09 18.54 15.85
N SER A 248 -19.96 19.40 15.30
CA SER A 248 -21.41 19.33 15.56
C SER A 248 -22.16 19.03 14.27
N ASN A 249 -23.12 18.11 14.35
CA ASN A 249 -23.99 17.78 13.22
C ASN A 249 -25.14 18.78 13.03
N SER A 250 -25.45 19.56 14.06
CA SER A 250 -26.61 20.48 14.09
C SER A 250 -26.27 21.91 13.74
N GLY A 251 -25.01 22.18 13.35
CA GLY A 251 -24.49 23.52 13.07
C GLY A 251 -24.07 24.27 14.32
N VAL A 252 -23.14 25.21 14.15
CA VAL A 252 -22.58 26.03 15.23
C VAL A 252 -22.55 27.50 14.85
N ILE A 253 -22.82 28.38 15.80
CA ILE A 253 -22.70 29.83 15.60
C ILE A 253 -21.27 30.26 15.93
N ASN A 254 -20.67 31.05 15.04
CA ASN A 254 -19.31 31.59 15.18
C ASN A 254 -18.25 30.52 15.47
N LYS A 255 -18.50 29.28 15.01
CA LYS A 255 -17.69 28.09 15.33
C LYS A 255 -17.55 27.79 16.83
N LYS A 256 -18.41 28.32 17.70
CA LYS A 256 -18.24 28.23 19.16
C LYS A 256 -19.46 27.72 19.90
N TYR A 257 -20.64 28.12 19.47
CA TYR A 257 -21.88 27.85 20.19
C TYR A 257 -22.68 26.76 19.50
N ILE A 258 -22.95 25.69 20.24
CA ILE A 258 -23.96 24.69 19.90
C ILE A 258 -25.32 25.34 20.17
N VAL A 259 -26.22 25.34 19.20
CA VAL A 259 -27.56 25.92 19.36
C VAL A 259 -28.58 24.82 19.61
N PHE A 260 -29.47 25.06 20.56
CA PHE A 260 -30.62 24.21 20.82
C PHE A 260 -31.90 24.88 20.28
N ASN A 261 -32.91 24.07 19.97
CA ASN A 261 -34.17 24.53 19.39
C ASN A 261 -35.13 25.21 20.39
N ASN A 262 -34.68 25.45 21.63
CA ASN A 262 -35.48 25.98 22.72
C ASN A 262 -34.97 27.33 23.26
N GLY A 263 -34.13 28.06 22.51
CA GLY A 263 -33.60 29.36 22.93
C GLY A 263 -32.36 29.29 23.82
N LEU A 264 -31.77 28.10 23.98
CA LEU A 264 -30.50 27.89 24.67
C LEU A 264 -29.36 27.69 23.69
N GLN A 265 -28.15 27.97 24.15
CA GLN A 265 -26.91 27.65 23.45
C GLN A 265 -25.85 27.17 24.44
N ALA A 266 -24.91 26.35 23.99
CA ALA A 266 -23.81 25.87 24.83
C ALA A 266 -22.44 26.11 24.20
N ALA A 267 -21.45 26.34 25.06
CA ALA A 267 -20.04 26.40 24.70
C ALA A 267 -19.26 25.33 25.47
N ILE A 268 -18.26 24.73 24.82
CA ILE A 268 -17.34 23.78 25.45
C ILE A 268 -16.04 24.52 25.77
N THR A 269 -15.49 24.27 26.94
CA THR A 269 -14.20 24.82 27.39
C THR A 269 -13.27 23.68 27.78
N ASP A 270 -12.06 23.69 27.24
CA ASP A 270 -10.95 22.89 27.74
C ASP A 270 -10.48 23.46 29.08
N ARG A 271 -10.62 22.68 30.15
CA ARG A 271 -10.29 23.13 31.50
C ARG A 271 -8.80 23.05 31.80
N THR A 272 -8.01 22.40 30.94
CA THR A 272 -6.56 22.28 31.11
C THR A 272 -5.87 23.64 30.95
N ASN A 273 -6.35 24.45 30.01
CA ASN A 273 -5.80 25.75 29.65
C ASN A 273 -6.85 26.88 29.66
N ASN A 274 -8.05 26.59 30.16
CA ASN A 274 -9.21 27.50 30.16
C ASN A 274 -9.53 28.08 28.77
N GLN A 275 -9.39 27.26 27.72
CA GLN A 275 -9.62 27.66 26.34
C GLN A 275 -11.00 27.23 25.88
N GLN A 276 -11.81 28.19 25.42
CA GLN A 276 -13.07 27.88 24.74
C GLN A 276 -12.79 27.16 23.42
N VAL A 277 -13.46 26.03 23.21
CA VAL A 277 -13.34 25.21 22.00
C VAL A 277 -14.01 25.94 20.83
N ALA A 278 -13.22 26.21 19.79
CA ALA A 278 -13.75 26.40 18.45
C ALA A 278 -13.93 25.05 17.75
N PHE A 279 -15.11 24.82 17.20
CA PHE A 279 -15.49 23.64 16.42
C PHE A 279 -14.70 23.56 15.12
N ASP A 280 -14.43 22.34 14.68
CA ASP A 280 -13.60 21.99 13.51
C ASP A 280 -12.13 22.45 13.58
N GLN A 281 -11.67 22.89 14.76
CA GLN A 281 -10.28 23.19 15.03
C GLN A 281 -9.62 22.06 15.81
N TYR A 282 -8.40 21.69 15.42
CA TYR A 282 -7.58 20.71 16.12
C TYR A 282 -6.75 21.39 17.20
N TYR A 283 -6.80 20.84 18.41
CA TYR A 283 -5.99 21.26 19.56
C TYR A 283 -5.03 20.15 19.92
N TYR A 284 -3.73 20.45 19.86
CA TYR A 284 -2.67 19.54 20.32
C TYR A 284 -2.77 19.37 21.84
N LYS A 285 -2.65 18.13 22.31
CA LYS A 285 -2.80 17.74 23.72
C LYS A 285 -1.55 17.11 24.33
N GLY A 286 -0.45 17.09 23.59
CA GLY A 286 0.78 16.42 24.02
C GLY A 286 0.82 14.96 23.65
N SER A 287 1.72 14.25 24.32
CA SER A 287 1.97 12.82 24.11
C SER A 287 1.31 11.98 25.21
N ILE A 288 0.73 10.85 24.82
CA ILE A 288 0.23 9.80 25.73
C ILE A 288 1.05 8.51 25.55
N SER A 289 1.13 7.71 26.61
CA SER A 289 1.80 6.40 26.59
C SER A 289 1.11 5.43 27.54
N LYS A 290 1.49 4.15 27.52
CA LYS A 290 0.95 3.16 28.47
C LYS A 290 1.21 3.53 29.94
N GLN A 291 2.31 4.22 30.25
CA GLN A 291 2.63 4.71 31.60
C GLN A 291 1.96 6.05 31.92
N GLN A 292 1.57 6.81 30.89
CA GLN A 292 0.92 8.11 31.01
C GLN A 292 -0.29 8.18 30.08
N PRO A 293 -1.43 7.58 30.47
CA PRO A 293 -2.68 7.72 29.74
C PRO A 293 -3.13 9.19 29.63
N GLY A 294 -3.89 9.49 28.59
CA GLY A 294 -4.46 10.83 28.41
C GLY A 294 -5.67 11.05 29.31
N TYR A 295 -5.73 12.20 29.97
CA TYR A 295 -6.90 12.69 30.70
C TYR A 295 -7.14 14.14 30.26
N PHE A 296 -8.25 14.38 29.54
CA PHE A 296 -8.57 15.69 29.00
C PHE A 296 -9.87 16.22 29.62
N PRO A 297 -9.78 17.12 30.62
CA PRO A 297 -10.95 17.67 31.30
C PRO A 297 -11.59 18.80 30.48
N TYR A 298 -12.89 18.72 30.31
CA TYR A 298 -13.71 19.75 29.68
C TYR A 298 -14.86 20.17 30.60
N SER A 299 -15.48 21.29 30.26
CA SER A 299 -16.80 21.68 30.75
C SER A 299 -17.66 22.12 29.59
N ILE A 300 -18.96 21.92 29.71
CA ILE A 300 -19.95 22.51 28.82
C ILE A 300 -20.80 23.49 29.63
N GLU A 301 -20.96 24.70 29.10
CA GLU A 301 -21.70 25.78 29.74
C GLU A 301 -22.89 26.16 28.88
N LEU A 302 -24.08 26.03 29.46
CA LEU A 302 -25.37 26.34 28.87
C LEU A 302 -25.75 27.78 29.24
N SER A 303 -26.18 28.54 28.24
CA SER A 303 -26.55 29.95 28.35
C SER A 303 -27.80 30.23 27.53
N LYS A 304 -28.52 31.29 27.88
CA LYS A 304 -29.61 31.81 27.07
C LYS A 304 -29.04 32.44 25.80
N LYS A 305 -29.66 32.15 24.65
CA LYS A 305 -29.33 32.82 23.39
C LYS A 305 -29.93 34.23 23.37
N ASP A 306 -29.14 35.21 22.95
CA ASP A 306 -29.55 36.60 22.91
C ASP A 306 -30.83 36.79 22.07
N ALA A 307 -31.74 37.62 22.59
CA ALA A 307 -33.02 37.96 21.98
C ALA A 307 -33.99 36.80 21.69
N GLU A 308 -33.74 35.60 22.25
CA GLU A 308 -34.65 34.44 22.13
C GLU A 308 -35.25 34.06 23.49
N ALA A 309 -36.56 33.77 23.52
CA ALA A 309 -37.22 33.27 24.72
C ALA A 309 -36.93 31.77 24.90
N ILE A 310 -36.71 31.34 26.14
CA ILE A 310 -36.54 29.92 26.45
C ILE A 310 -37.90 29.24 26.33
N LYS A 311 -37.97 28.18 25.53
CA LYS A 311 -39.17 27.35 25.34
C LYS A 311 -39.11 26.13 26.25
N SER A 312 -40.24 25.77 26.86
CA SER A 312 -40.35 24.53 27.62
C SER A 312 -40.30 23.31 26.71
N GLY A 313 -39.72 22.22 27.20
CA GLY A 313 -39.61 20.95 26.48
C GLY A 313 -38.22 20.33 26.59
N GLN A 314 -38.10 19.09 26.10
CA GLN A 314 -36.82 18.40 26.01
C GLN A 314 -35.93 19.06 24.96
N PHE A 315 -34.63 19.13 25.24
CA PHE A 315 -33.62 19.57 24.30
C PHE A 315 -32.43 18.62 24.35
N SER A 316 -31.77 18.42 23.20
CA SER A 316 -30.57 17.60 23.10
C SER A 316 -29.77 18.01 21.86
N ASN A 317 -28.48 17.67 21.86
CA ASN A 317 -27.61 17.84 20.72
C ASN A 317 -26.52 16.76 20.75
N THR A 318 -25.92 16.47 19.60
CA THR A 318 -24.85 15.48 19.47
C THR A 318 -23.60 16.16 18.94
N VAL A 319 -22.50 15.97 19.68
CA VAL A 319 -21.17 16.44 19.32
C VAL A 319 -20.28 15.23 19.06
N ASN A 320 -19.64 15.20 17.90
CA ASN A 320 -18.62 14.21 17.60
C ASN A 320 -17.27 14.74 18.07
N VAL A 321 -16.46 13.87 18.68
CA VAL A 321 -15.08 14.20 19.04
C VAL A 321 -14.14 13.37 18.21
N LEU A 322 -13.26 14.03 17.49
CA LEU A 322 -12.25 13.41 16.64
C LEU A 322 -10.89 13.46 17.33
N PHE A 323 -10.22 12.31 17.38
CA PHE A 323 -8.85 12.17 17.85
C PHE A 323 -7.94 11.88 16.66
N THR A 324 -6.79 12.54 16.64
CA THR A 324 -5.71 12.27 15.68
C THR A 324 -4.45 11.87 16.44
N TYR A 325 -3.79 10.83 15.95
CA TYR A 325 -2.58 10.25 16.53
C TYR A 325 -1.44 10.34 15.54
N ARG A 326 -0.26 10.68 16.03
CA ARG A 326 1.00 10.61 15.28
C ARG A 326 2.04 9.83 16.07
#